data_AF-A0A268TGI2-F1
#
_entry.id   AF-A0A268TGI2-F1
#
_cell.length_a   1.000
_cell.length_b   1.000
_cell.length_c   1.000
_cell.angle_alpha   90.00
_cell.angle_beta   90.00
_cell.angle_gamma   90.00
#
_symmetry.space_group_name_H-M   'P 1'
#
loop_
_entity.id
_entity.type
_entity.pdbx_description
1 polymer ?
#
loop_
_entity_poly.entity_id
_entity_poly.type
_entity_poly.pdbx_seq_one_letter_code
_entity_poly.pdbx_strand_id
1 'polypeptide(L)'
;MQIFHSIEIFLMTLSLLEIVVYIIIFSIGACFVLLALLVFKYKTLSILSFILGIVIILLIPFAMRYFMQERLYKIETSISKDTVLRYVNTYYLDANVTNVGMADISYCEVGVHILRSSSTKFGAYKGKVLDFFRPLAVFKDRFNMDLKVGKSENISLQLNNFKYRDFPREVYIQCHGVNLKDQLKEIKERVKGL
;
A
#
# COMPACT_ATOMS: atom_id res chain seq x y z
N MET A 1 -6.57 -12.05 -7.82
CA MET A 1 -5.86 -12.31 -6.54
C MET A 1 -5.29 -11.04 -5.90
N GLN A 2 -4.93 -9.99 -6.65
CA GLN A 2 -4.57 -8.67 -6.11
C GLN A 2 -5.65 -8.03 -5.22
N ILE A 3 -6.94 -8.28 -5.49
CA ILE A 3 -8.05 -7.73 -4.67
C ILE A 3 -8.07 -8.39 -3.28
N PHE A 4 -7.99 -9.72 -3.18
CA PHE A 4 -7.90 -10.43 -1.90
C PHE A 4 -6.62 -10.07 -1.13
N HIS A 5 -5.48 -9.95 -1.83
CA HIS A 5 -4.23 -9.51 -1.20
C HIS A 5 -4.34 -8.06 -0.69
N SER A 6 -5.05 -7.18 -1.42
CA SER A 6 -5.31 -5.80 -0.98
C SER A 6 -6.24 -5.76 0.24
N ILE A 7 -7.23 -6.66 0.33
CA ILE A 7 -8.12 -6.79 1.48
C ILE A 7 -7.36 -7.31 2.71
N GLU A 8 -6.50 -8.32 2.53
CA GLU A 8 -5.65 -8.84 3.62
C GLU A 8 -4.64 -7.80 4.11
N ILE A 9 -3.99 -7.07 3.21
CA ILE A 9 -3.09 -5.97 3.57
C ILE A 9 -3.88 -4.91 4.34
N PHE A 10 -5.04 -4.48 3.82
CA PHE A 10 -5.91 -3.51 4.48
C PHE A 10 -6.29 -3.94 5.91
N LEU A 11 -6.66 -5.20 6.12
CA LEU A 11 -6.98 -5.73 7.45
C LEU A 11 -5.76 -5.80 8.38
N MET A 12 -4.56 -6.01 7.85
CA MET A 12 -3.33 -6.14 8.63
C MET A 12 -2.64 -4.81 8.95
N THR A 13 -2.84 -3.77 8.14
CA THR A 13 -2.17 -2.46 8.29
C THR A 13 -3.04 -1.37 8.88
N LEU A 14 -4.28 -1.71 9.27
CA LEU A 14 -5.31 -0.76 9.72
C LEU A 14 -4.79 0.12 10.87
N SER A 15 -4.49 1.39 10.56
CA SER A 15 -4.15 2.42 11.55
C SER A 15 -5.43 3.12 12.05
N LEU A 16 -5.38 3.73 13.24
CA LEU A 16 -6.51 4.47 13.81
C LEU A 16 -7.03 5.58 12.87
N LEU A 17 -6.12 6.27 12.18
CA LEU A 17 -6.50 7.28 11.19
C LEU A 17 -7.28 6.67 10.02
N GLU A 18 -6.89 5.47 9.59
CA GLU A 18 -7.52 4.77 8.47
C GLU A 18 -8.94 4.30 8.85
N ILE A 19 -9.13 3.87 10.10
CA ILE A 19 -10.45 3.54 10.65
C ILE A 19 -11.37 4.76 10.64
N VAL A 20 -10.87 5.92 11.08
CA VAL A 20 -11.67 7.15 11.11
C VAL A 20 -12.09 7.56 9.70
N VAL A 21 -11.17 7.56 8.74
CA VAL A 21 -11.48 7.88 7.33
C VAL A 21 -12.49 6.86 6.75
N TYR A 22 -12.32 5.57 7.06
CA TYR A 22 -13.26 4.54 6.63
C TYR A 22 -14.67 4.77 7.18
N ILE A 23 -14.81 5.07 8.48
CA ILE A 23 -16.10 5.34 9.12
C ILE A 23 -16.77 6.56 8.47
N ILE A 24 -16.01 7.62 8.17
CA ILE A 24 -16.55 8.82 7.50
C ILE A 24 -17.11 8.45 6.13
N ILE A 25 -16.34 7.77 5.28
CA ILE A 25 -16.79 7.40 3.92
C ILE A 25 -17.98 6.43 3.99
N PHE A 26 -17.93 5.46 4.90
CA PHE A 26 -19.02 4.51 5.11
C PHE A 26 -20.31 5.22 5.58
N SER A 27 -20.19 6.16 6.51
CA SER A 27 -21.33 6.93 7.01
C SER A 27 -22.00 7.76 5.92
N ILE A 28 -21.23 8.33 4.99
CA ILE A 28 -21.75 9.05 3.82
C ILE A 28 -22.54 8.07 2.92
N GLY A 29 -21.97 6.91 2.61
CA GLY A 29 -22.64 5.88 1.81
C GLY A 29 -23.93 5.38 2.47
N ALA A 30 -23.91 5.13 3.78
CA ALA A 30 -25.08 4.72 4.55
C ALA A 30 -26.16 5.82 4.58
N CYS A 31 -25.76 7.09 4.67
CA CYS A 31 -26.69 8.22 4.59
C CYS A 31 -27.43 8.24 3.25
N PHE A 32 -26.74 8.03 2.12
CA PHE A 32 -27.40 7.94 0.80
C PHE A 32 -28.41 6.79 0.72
N VAL A 33 -28.10 5.64 1.32
CA VAL A 33 -29.02 4.50 1.38
C VAL A 33 -30.24 4.81 2.26
N LEU A 34 -30.05 5.45 3.42
CA LEU A 34 -31.15 5.86 4.29
C LEU A 34 -32.03 6.92 3.62
N LEU A 35 -31.42 7.85 2.89
CA LEU A 35 -32.13 8.89 2.13
C LEU A 35 -32.95 8.28 0.99
N ALA A 36 -32.45 7.21 0.37
CA ALA A 36 -33.21 6.43 -0.60
C ALA A 36 -34.48 5.80 -0.01
N LEU A 37 -34.41 5.33 1.24
CA LEU A 37 -35.55 4.76 1.97
C LEU A 37 -36.57 5.85 2.37
N LEU A 38 -36.12 7.02 2.78
CA LEU A 38 -36.99 8.15 3.15
C LEU A 38 -37.75 8.71 1.94
N VAL A 39 -37.12 8.71 0.76
CA VAL A 39 -37.69 9.25 -0.48
C VAL A 39 -38.47 8.19 -1.27
N PHE A 40 -39.02 7.17 -0.61
CA PHE A 40 -39.80 6.10 -1.25
C PHE A 40 -41.00 6.62 -2.06
N LYS A 41 -41.53 7.80 -1.70
CA LYS A 41 -42.64 8.46 -2.39
C LYS A 41 -42.30 8.84 -3.84
N TYR A 42 -41.03 9.12 -4.14
CA TYR A 42 -40.55 9.43 -5.49
C TYR A 42 -39.72 8.25 -6.00
N LYS A 43 -40.38 7.28 -6.64
CA LYS A 43 -39.78 6.01 -7.10
C LYS A 43 -38.47 6.17 -7.86
N THR A 44 -38.38 7.16 -8.77
CA THR A 44 -37.16 7.41 -9.57
C THR A 44 -35.99 7.93 -8.73
N LEU A 45 -36.25 8.87 -7.82
CA LEU A 45 -35.21 9.44 -6.96
C LEU A 45 -34.70 8.44 -5.91
N SER A 46 -35.61 7.60 -5.40
CA SER A 46 -35.28 6.51 -4.47
C SER A 46 -34.37 5.47 -5.11
N ILE A 47 -34.68 5.02 -6.33
CA ILE A 47 -33.84 4.05 -7.05
C ILE A 47 -32.45 4.64 -7.34
N LEU A 48 -32.38 5.89 -7.81
CA LEU A 48 -31.10 6.54 -8.13
C LEU A 48 -30.20 6.68 -6.90
N SER A 49 -30.75 7.14 -5.77
CA SER A 49 -30.01 7.30 -4.52
C SER A 49 -29.57 5.95 -3.93
N PHE A 50 -30.39 4.91 -4.05
CA PHE A 50 -30.05 3.55 -3.61
C PHE A 50 -28.86 2.97 -4.41
N ILE A 51 -28.89 3.11 -5.73
CA ILE A 51 -27.79 2.69 -6.61
C ILE A 51 -26.51 3.48 -6.26
N LEU A 52 -26.62 4.79 -6.07
CA LEU A 52 -25.47 5.63 -5.71
C LEU A 52 -24.83 5.18 -4.39
N GLY A 53 -25.64 4.90 -3.36
CA GLY A 53 -25.16 4.42 -2.07
C GLY A 53 -24.43 3.09 -2.16
N ILE A 54 -24.95 2.12 -2.92
CA ILE A 54 -24.30 0.82 -3.15
C ILE A 54 -22.97 1.01 -3.90
N VAL A 55 -22.94 1.85 -4.93
CA VAL A 55 -21.73 2.13 -5.70
C VAL A 55 -20.66 2.75 -4.80
N ILE A 56 -21.02 3.70 -3.95
CA ILE A 56 -20.09 4.30 -2.97
C ILE A 56 -19.50 3.21 -2.07
N ILE A 57 -20.35 2.33 -1.51
CA ILE A 57 -19.91 1.25 -0.60
C ILE A 57 -18.94 0.28 -1.30
N LEU A 58 -19.23 -0.09 -2.54
CA LEU A 58 -18.36 -0.97 -3.33
C LEU A 58 -17.02 -0.31 -3.68
N LEU A 59 -17.00 1.01 -3.85
CA LEU A 59 -15.80 1.78 -4.17
C LEU A 59 -14.94 2.14 -2.96
N ILE A 60 -15.42 1.96 -1.72
CA ILE A 60 -14.67 2.26 -0.48
C ILE A 60 -13.24 1.71 -0.48
N PRO A 61 -12.97 0.42 -0.74
CA PRO A 61 -11.60 -0.11 -0.66
C PRO A 61 -10.66 0.56 -1.68
N PHE A 62 -11.17 0.95 -2.84
CA PHE A 62 -10.40 1.65 -3.87
C PHE A 62 -10.15 3.11 -3.49
N ALA A 63 -11.19 3.80 -3.03
CA ALA A 63 -11.09 5.18 -2.55
C ALA A 63 -10.11 5.29 -1.38
N MET A 64 -10.18 4.36 -0.43
CA MET A 64 -9.26 4.28 0.69
C MET A 64 -7.82 4.11 0.22
N ARG A 65 -7.54 3.14 -0.66
CA ARG A 65 -6.19 2.93 -1.19
C ARG A 65 -5.65 4.18 -1.87
N TYR A 66 -6.46 4.83 -2.70
CA TYR A 66 -6.06 6.06 -3.39
C TYR A 66 -5.74 7.18 -2.41
N PHE A 67 -6.59 7.37 -1.38
CA PHE A 67 -6.38 8.39 -0.36
C PHE A 67 -5.12 8.14 0.47
N MET A 68 -4.83 6.87 0.79
CA MET A 68 -3.61 6.49 1.50
C MET A 68 -2.35 6.82 0.70
N GLN A 69 -2.32 6.46 -0.58
CA GLN A 69 -1.15 6.63 -1.44
C GLN A 69 -0.89 8.10 -1.80
N GLU A 70 -1.94 8.87 -2.07
CA GLU A 70 -1.78 10.22 -2.62
C GLU A 70 -1.76 11.32 -1.54
N ARG A 71 -2.35 11.09 -0.37
CA ARG A 71 -2.52 12.12 0.67
C ARG A 71 -1.83 11.78 1.99
N LEU A 72 -2.16 10.64 2.58
CA LEU A 72 -1.74 10.34 3.95
C LEU A 72 -0.26 9.98 4.03
N TYR A 73 0.17 9.03 3.19
CA TYR A 73 1.54 8.50 3.20
C TYR A 73 2.24 8.75 1.87
N LYS A 74 2.06 9.95 1.32
CA LYS A 74 2.75 10.34 0.09
C LYS A 74 4.25 10.38 0.36
N ILE A 75 4.99 9.54 -0.36
CA ILE A 75 6.45 9.47 -0.27
C ILE A 75 7.08 9.94 -1.57
N GLU A 76 8.17 10.68 -1.43
CA GLU A 76 9.09 10.95 -2.52
C GLU A 76 10.31 10.06 -2.34
N THR A 77 10.60 9.24 -3.35
CA THR A 77 11.71 8.31 -3.34
C THR A 77 12.79 8.77 -4.30
N SER A 78 14.02 8.90 -3.79
CA SER A 78 15.20 9.13 -4.62
C SER A 78 16.14 7.94 -4.50
N ILE A 79 16.23 7.17 -5.58
CA ILE A 79 17.07 5.98 -5.64
C ILE A 79 18.49 6.42 -5.94
N SER A 80 19.38 6.31 -4.94
CA SER A 80 20.79 6.68 -5.09
C SER A 80 21.59 5.56 -5.74
N LYS A 81 21.31 4.30 -5.37
CA LYS A 81 21.94 3.12 -5.97
C LYS A 81 20.94 1.98 -6.09
N ASP A 82 20.84 1.42 -7.29
CA ASP A 82 20.13 0.18 -7.59
C ASP A 82 21.05 -0.71 -8.42
N THR A 83 21.85 -1.54 -7.75
CA THR A 83 22.83 -2.37 -8.46
C THR A 83 23.09 -3.71 -7.78
N VAL A 84 23.45 -4.69 -8.61
CA VAL A 84 24.03 -5.96 -8.13
C VAL A 84 25.53 -5.75 -8.02
N LEU A 85 26.10 -5.98 -6.84
CA LEU A 85 27.54 -5.81 -6.62
C LEU A 85 28.33 -6.74 -7.57
N ARG A 86 29.43 -6.24 -8.12
CA ARG A 86 30.21 -6.97 -9.14
C ARG A 86 30.92 -8.19 -8.55
N TYR A 87 31.48 -8.04 -7.36
CA TYR A 87 32.36 -9.02 -6.71
C TYR A 87 31.65 -10.00 -5.77
N VAL A 88 30.40 -9.70 -5.42
CA VAL A 88 29.57 -10.51 -4.51
C VAL A 88 28.19 -10.63 -5.11
N ASN A 89 27.57 -11.81 -5.03
CA ASN A 89 26.19 -12.05 -5.47
C ASN A 89 25.19 -11.41 -4.49
N THR A 90 25.35 -10.12 -4.24
CA THR A 90 24.52 -9.34 -3.33
C THR A 90 23.92 -8.18 -4.11
N TYR A 91 22.60 -8.06 -4.02
CA TYR A 91 21.88 -6.92 -4.53
C TYR A 91 21.85 -5.83 -3.47
N TYR A 92 22.23 -4.61 -3.86
CA TYR A 92 22.29 -3.44 -2.98
C TYR A 92 21.38 -2.35 -3.53
N LEU A 93 20.40 -1.97 -2.71
CA LEU A 93 19.51 -0.86 -2.97
C LEU A 93 19.71 0.19 -1.88
N ASP A 94 19.96 1.42 -2.29
CA ASP A 94 20.11 2.59 -1.43
C ASP A 94 19.13 3.65 -1.93
N ALA A 95 18.11 3.91 -1.12
CA ALA A 95 17.03 4.82 -1.45
C ALA A 95 16.82 5.80 -0.30
N ASN A 96 16.75 7.08 -0.64
CA ASN A 96 16.35 8.11 0.30
C ASN A 96 14.84 8.35 0.16
N VAL A 97 14.11 8.16 1.27
CA VAL A 97 12.66 8.29 1.33
C VAL A 97 12.31 9.54 2.11
N THR A 98 11.58 10.44 1.47
CA THR A 98 11.10 11.68 2.09
C THR A 98 9.60 11.59 2.31
N ASN A 99 9.15 11.87 3.53
CA ASN A 99 7.73 11.96 3.86
C ASN A 99 7.18 13.32 3.43
N VAL A 100 6.39 13.34 2.36
CA VAL A 100 5.66 14.54 1.87
C VAL A 100 4.16 14.45 2.18
N GLY A 101 3.76 13.38 2.90
CA GLY A 101 2.40 13.13 3.31
C GLY A 101 1.94 14.02 4.46
N MET A 102 0.68 13.84 4.84
CA MET A 102 0.07 14.54 5.98
C MET A 102 0.24 13.80 7.30
N ALA A 103 0.66 12.54 7.28
CA ALA A 103 0.78 11.70 8.47
C ALA A 103 2.22 11.19 8.66
N ASP A 104 2.57 10.94 9.92
CA ASP A 104 3.85 10.31 10.27
C ASP A 104 3.85 8.84 9.83
N ILE A 105 5.00 8.42 9.29
CA ILE A 105 5.24 7.05 8.83
C ILE A 105 6.01 6.32 9.92
N SER A 106 5.66 5.05 10.14
CA SER A 106 6.26 4.20 11.19
C SER A 106 7.00 2.98 10.64
N TYR A 107 6.63 2.52 9.44
CA TYR A 107 7.36 1.48 8.74
C TYR A 107 7.21 1.64 7.23
N CYS A 108 8.19 1.13 6.50
CA CYS A 108 8.14 0.98 5.06
C CYS A 108 8.46 -0.45 4.66
N GLU A 109 7.64 -0.98 3.75
CA GLU A 109 7.91 -2.18 3.00
C GLU A 109 8.66 -1.81 1.72
N VAL A 110 9.91 -2.26 1.64
CA VAL A 110 10.69 -2.19 0.40
C VAL A 110 10.64 -3.55 -0.25
N GLY A 111 10.28 -3.59 -1.52
CA GLY A 111 10.32 -4.82 -2.27
C GLY A 111 10.89 -4.68 -3.66
N VAL A 112 11.43 -5.80 -4.13
CA VAL A 112 12.07 -5.92 -5.44
C VAL A 112 11.33 -7.01 -6.21
N HIS A 113 10.71 -6.63 -7.32
CA HIS A 113 10.08 -7.56 -8.26
C HIS A 113 11.07 -7.91 -9.36
N ILE A 114 11.27 -9.20 -9.55
CA ILE A 114 12.06 -9.72 -10.67
C ILE A 114 11.11 -10.00 -11.83
N LEU A 115 11.32 -9.27 -12.94
CA LEU A 115 10.52 -9.36 -14.15
C LEU A 115 11.12 -10.40 -15.11
N ARG A 116 10.27 -11.01 -15.94
CA ARG A 116 10.70 -11.97 -16.96
C ARG A 116 11.33 -11.25 -18.13
N SER A 117 12.60 -11.55 -18.42
CA SER A 117 13.21 -11.14 -19.69
C SER A 117 12.65 -12.01 -20.81
N SER A 118 12.05 -11.39 -21.84
CA SER A 118 11.59 -12.09 -23.04
C SER A 118 12.18 -11.44 -24.29
N SER A 119 12.83 -12.23 -25.14
CA SER A 119 13.52 -11.76 -26.36
C SER A 119 12.60 -11.48 -27.55
N THR A 120 11.32 -11.87 -27.49
CA THR A 120 10.37 -11.73 -28.60
C THR A 120 9.26 -10.74 -28.26
N LYS A 121 8.83 -9.89 -29.23
CA LYS A 121 7.79 -8.87 -29.02
C LYS A 121 6.46 -9.45 -28.50
N PHE A 122 6.06 -10.64 -28.97
CA PHE A 122 4.88 -11.36 -28.48
C PHE A 122 5.08 -11.99 -27.10
N GLY A 123 6.29 -12.50 -26.82
CA GLY A 123 6.67 -13.00 -25.50
C GLY A 123 6.75 -11.90 -24.44
N ALA A 124 7.14 -10.68 -24.83
CA ALA A 124 7.20 -9.52 -23.94
C ALA A 124 5.81 -9.07 -23.46
N TYR A 125 4.78 -9.10 -24.31
CA TYR A 125 3.43 -8.75 -23.88
C TYR A 125 2.83 -9.82 -22.94
N LYS A 126 2.97 -11.11 -23.28
CA LYS A 126 2.56 -12.20 -22.39
C LYS A 126 3.34 -12.18 -21.07
N GLY A 127 4.64 -11.86 -21.14
CA GLY A 127 5.52 -11.66 -19.99
C GLY A 127 5.03 -10.55 -19.09
N LYS A 128 4.74 -9.36 -19.62
CA LYS A 128 4.20 -8.22 -18.86
C LYS A 128 2.87 -8.54 -18.17
N VAL A 129 1.96 -9.22 -18.86
CA VAL A 129 0.67 -9.61 -18.26
C VAL A 129 0.90 -10.64 -17.15
N LEU A 130 1.74 -11.66 -17.37
CA LEU A 130 2.05 -12.62 -16.32
C LEU A 130 2.79 -12.00 -15.14
N ASP A 131 3.73 -11.09 -15.39
CA ASP A 131 4.50 -10.41 -14.34
C ASP A 131 3.60 -9.49 -13.51
N PHE A 132 2.58 -8.87 -14.11
CA PHE A 132 1.57 -8.11 -13.38
C PHE A 132 0.77 -8.98 -12.40
N PHE A 133 0.45 -10.23 -12.78
CA PHE A 133 -0.29 -11.15 -11.92
C PHE A 133 0.62 -11.93 -10.96
N ARG A 134 1.84 -12.28 -11.38
CA ARG A 134 2.78 -13.11 -10.66
C ARG A 134 4.22 -12.82 -11.15
N PRO A 135 4.93 -11.88 -10.51
CA PRO A 135 6.35 -11.68 -10.77
C PRO A 135 7.16 -12.95 -10.49
N LEU A 136 8.34 -13.07 -11.10
CA LEU A 136 9.16 -14.28 -11.06
C LEU A 136 9.65 -14.59 -9.64
N ALA A 137 10.06 -13.55 -8.92
CA ALA A 137 10.41 -13.59 -7.51
C ALA A 137 10.08 -12.22 -6.90
N VAL A 138 9.63 -12.25 -5.64
CA VAL A 138 9.37 -11.05 -4.85
C VAL A 138 10.19 -11.16 -3.58
N PHE A 139 11.10 -10.21 -3.40
CA PHE A 139 11.78 -10.01 -2.13
C PHE A 139 11.12 -8.83 -1.45
N LYS A 140 10.71 -9.00 -0.20
CA LYS A 140 10.13 -7.93 0.62
C LYS A 140 10.88 -7.88 1.94
N ASP A 141 11.23 -6.68 2.35
CA ASP A 141 11.76 -6.43 3.68
C ASP A 141 11.03 -5.25 4.32
N ARG A 142 10.85 -5.36 5.63
CA ARG A 142 10.18 -4.35 6.45
C ARG A 142 11.21 -3.57 7.24
N PHE A 143 11.20 -2.26 7.06
CA PHE A 143 12.01 -1.33 7.81
C PHE A 143 11.11 -0.52 8.73
N ASN A 144 11.28 -0.67 10.04
CA ASN A 144 10.62 0.20 11.01
C ASN A 144 11.39 1.51 11.08
N MET A 145 10.72 2.63 10.87
CA MET A 145 11.31 3.97 10.87
C MET A 145 10.26 5.00 11.30
N ASP A 146 10.63 5.90 12.20
CA ASP A 146 9.75 6.97 12.68
C ASP A 146 9.97 8.23 11.84
N LEU A 147 9.43 8.22 10.62
CA LEU A 147 9.62 9.28 9.64
C LEU A 147 8.52 10.35 9.75
N LYS A 148 8.85 11.44 10.44
CA LYS A 148 7.97 12.60 10.59
C LYS A 148 7.72 13.31 9.27
N VAL A 149 6.59 14.00 9.16
CA VAL A 149 6.25 14.84 8.00
C VAL A 149 7.38 15.83 7.68
N GLY A 150 7.80 15.87 6.41
CA GLY A 150 8.86 16.74 5.90
C GLY A 150 10.29 16.27 6.15
N LYS A 151 10.50 15.10 6.77
CA LYS A 151 11.83 14.52 6.98
C LYS A 151 12.16 13.44 5.95
N SER A 152 13.46 13.26 5.73
CA SER A 152 14.03 12.25 4.84
C SER A 152 14.88 11.26 5.61
N GLU A 153 14.81 9.99 5.25
CA GLU A 153 15.61 8.92 5.84
C GLU A 153 16.09 7.94 4.77
N ASN A 154 17.32 7.45 4.95
CA ASN A 154 17.96 6.54 4.01
C ASN A 154 17.63 5.09 4.39
N ILE A 155 17.13 4.34 3.42
CA ILE A 155 16.87 2.90 3.53
C ILE A 155 17.88 2.18 2.65
N SER A 156 18.62 1.25 3.27
CA SER A 156 19.50 0.33 2.55
C SER A 156 19.01 -1.10 2.64
N LEU A 157 18.73 -1.72 1.49
CA LEU A 157 18.37 -3.13 1.40
C LEU A 157 19.53 -3.93 0.81
N GLN A 158 19.90 -5.03 1.48
CA GLN A 158 20.93 -5.95 1.03
C GLN A 158 20.35 -7.36 0.89
N LEU A 159 20.25 -7.86 -0.34
CA LEU A 159 19.80 -9.23 -0.59
C LEU A 159 21.00 -10.09 -0.97
N ASN A 160 21.38 -10.99 -0.05
CA ASN A 160 22.48 -11.93 -0.27
C ASN A 160 22.04 -13.10 -1.17
N ASN A 161 23.00 -13.66 -1.91
CA ASN A 161 22.79 -14.78 -2.83
C ASN A 161 21.75 -14.51 -3.93
N PHE A 162 21.85 -13.33 -4.56
CA PHE A 162 20.94 -12.87 -5.59
C PHE A 162 21.20 -13.56 -6.93
N LYS A 163 20.31 -14.49 -7.33
CA LYS A 163 20.46 -15.34 -8.53
C LYS A 163 20.00 -14.69 -9.84
N TYR A 164 19.40 -13.49 -9.80
CA TYR A 164 18.70 -12.88 -10.93
C TYR A 164 19.42 -11.63 -11.49
N ARG A 165 20.74 -11.74 -11.73
CA ARG A 165 21.60 -10.60 -12.11
C ARG A 165 21.16 -9.91 -13.41
N ASP A 166 20.82 -10.67 -14.44
CA ASP A 166 20.52 -10.18 -15.79
C ASP A 166 19.02 -9.96 -16.07
N PHE A 167 18.18 -10.11 -15.05
CA PHE A 167 16.73 -9.92 -15.19
C PHE A 167 16.36 -8.46 -14.94
N PRO A 168 15.39 -7.89 -15.70
CA PRO A 168 14.81 -6.59 -15.40
C PRO A 168 14.15 -6.59 -14.02
N ARG A 169 14.23 -5.47 -13.31
CA ARG A 169 13.78 -5.33 -11.92
C ARG A 169 12.91 -4.09 -11.76
N GLU A 170 11.94 -4.19 -10.88
CA GLU A 170 11.12 -3.07 -10.45
C GLU A 170 11.16 -2.99 -8.92
N VAL A 171 11.60 -1.85 -8.41
CA VAL A 171 11.65 -1.57 -6.98
C VAL A 171 10.41 -0.79 -6.60
N TYR A 172 9.74 -1.23 -5.55
CA TYR A 172 8.62 -0.50 -4.96
C TYR A 172 8.87 -0.29 -3.48
N ILE A 173 8.54 0.90 -3.00
CA ILE A 173 8.60 1.28 -1.60
C ILE A 173 7.17 1.68 -1.22
N GLN A 174 6.62 1.05 -0.19
CA GLN A 174 5.30 1.36 0.34
C GLN A 174 5.43 1.63 1.83
N CYS A 175 5.06 2.84 2.24
CA CYS A 175 5.18 3.28 3.62
C CYS A 175 3.81 3.41 4.28
N HIS A 176 3.75 3.12 5.56
CA HIS A 176 2.52 3.05 6.33
C HIS A 176 2.72 3.60 7.76
N GLY A 177 1.63 4.10 8.34
CA GLY A 177 1.56 4.57 9.72
C GLY A 177 1.46 3.43 10.73
N VAL A 178 1.43 3.78 12.01
CA VAL A 178 1.55 2.79 13.11
C VAL A 178 0.42 1.77 13.09
N ASN A 179 0.77 0.49 13.19
CA ASN A 179 -0.20 -0.59 13.25
C ASN A 179 -0.96 -0.58 14.58
N LEU A 180 -2.28 -0.78 14.54
CA LEU A 180 -3.14 -0.87 15.73
C LEU A 180 -2.67 -1.96 16.71
N LYS A 181 -2.09 -3.07 16.21
CA LYS A 181 -1.54 -4.13 17.08
C LYS A 181 -0.38 -3.65 17.94
N ASP A 182 0.48 -2.80 17.37
CA ASP A 182 1.63 -2.27 18.10
C ASP A 182 1.19 -1.21 19.12
N GLN A 183 0.21 -0.37 18.76
CA GLN A 183 -0.44 0.56 19.68
C GLN A 183 -1.12 -0.15 20.86
N LEU A 184 -1.88 -1.22 20.60
CA LEU A 184 -2.55 -2.00 21.65
C LEU A 184 -1.57 -2.73 22.55
N LYS A 185 -0.43 -3.19 22.01
CA LYS A 185 0.63 -3.81 22.80
C LYS A 185 1.26 -2.80 23.76
N GLU A 186 1.56 -1.59 23.29
CA GLU A 186 2.12 -0.52 24.12
C GLU A 186 1.14 -0.10 25.24
N ILE A 187 -0.15 0.06 24.92
CA ILE A 187 -1.18 0.36 25.94
C ILE A 187 -1.28 -0.78 26.96
N LYS A 188 -1.25 -2.04 26.51
CA LYS A 188 -1.32 -3.21 27.41
C LYS A 188 -0.11 -3.30 28.33
N GLU A 189 1.08 -2.92 27.87
CA GLU A 189 2.28 -2.84 28.69
C GLU A 189 2.20 -1.70 29.72
N ARG A 190 1.67 -0.52 29.34
CA ARG A 190 1.44 0.58 30.29
C ARG A 190 0.39 0.25 31.36
N VAL A 191 -0.66 -0.49 31.00
CA VAL A 191 -1.72 -0.91 31.95
C VAL A 191 -1.26 -2.04 32.89
N LYS A 192 -0.30 -2.87 32.47
CA LYS A 192 0.29 -3.92 33.32
C LYS A 192 1.35 -3.41 34.30
N GLY A 193 1.90 -2.21 34.06
CA GLY A 193 2.88 -1.56 34.92
C GLY A 193 2.27 -0.66 36.00
N LEU A 194 0.94 -0.59 36.08
CA LEU A 194 0.14 0.16 37.05
C LEU A 194 -0.57 -0.83 37.99
#